data_AF-A0A979FQ25-F1
#
_entry.id   AF-A0A979FQ25-F1
#
_cell.length_a   1.000
_cell.length_b   1.000
_cell.length_c   1.000
_cell.angle_alpha   90.00
_cell.angle_beta   90.00
_cell.angle_gamma   90.00
#
_symmetry.space_group_name_H-M   'P 1'
#
loop_
_entity.id
_entity.type
_entity.pdbx_description
1 polymer ?
#
loop_
_entity_poly.entity_id
_entity_poly.type
_entity_poly.pdbx_seq_one_letter_code
_entity_poly.pdbx_strand_id
1 'polypeptide(L)'
;MESELNFSFNFTNVVVSRRALSPDLARGAWAPWPTDPRCRNLTVHFTHAVPPRALASFPGSGNTWARYLVEGATGIHTGSVYLDEELSVKGYRGEKEAWNSGTTILQKTHEYQDQTISLFKGRVVLIIRNPYRAILSYHNFNAGGHRGHGSVTDYRRREWIMFMRMQLRRWLLTALQWLTKGSDVQVLHYELLQHNLTAALTSLVTTLGLPADTHRLQCLEKYNSGSFQREQQFFPADVKIFPSDLRRLVDRAILYVNNLLMKRKLPLMPIHLYEFYNGSVPQSIIRHTCQTNLSQTQCDALIDDMNRTRAFQHPFILSAHDYLNDLINGVGRDHLQGIKLSAPVEDLFTSAPEFEVNSQLR
;
A
#
# COMPACT_ATOMS: atom_id res chain seq x y z
N MET A 1 -36.44 -28.87 46.19
CA MET A 1 -36.31 -28.84 44.72
C MET A 1 -35.76 -27.48 44.38
N GLU A 2 -34.45 -27.32 44.55
CA GLU A 2 -33.44 -27.34 43.46
C GLU A 2 -33.33 -25.95 42.84
N SER A 3 -32.20 -25.30 42.65
CA SER A 3 -30.85 -25.31 43.23
C SER A 3 -30.15 -24.16 42.51
N GLU A 4 -29.41 -23.34 43.26
CA GLU A 4 -28.55 -22.29 42.70
C GLU A 4 -27.54 -22.87 41.70
N LEU A 5 -27.36 -22.19 40.56
CA LEU A 5 -26.11 -22.26 39.80
C LEU A 5 -25.68 -20.85 39.40
N ASN A 6 -24.79 -20.32 40.24
CA ASN A 6 -23.86 -19.24 39.94
C ASN A 6 -23.10 -19.53 38.64
N PHE A 7 -23.28 -18.70 37.62
CA PHE A 7 -22.29 -18.61 36.54
C PHE A 7 -21.17 -17.68 36.98
N SER A 8 -20.24 -18.23 37.75
CA SER A 8 -18.90 -17.67 37.88
C SER A 8 -18.21 -17.77 36.52
N PHE A 9 -18.00 -16.65 35.85
CA PHE A 9 -17.10 -16.58 34.70
C PHE A 9 -15.66 -16.76 35.20
N ASN A 10 -15.21 -18.01 35.24
CA ASN A 10 -13.79 -18.33 35.30
C ASN A 10 -13.17 -17.90 33.97
N PHE A 11 -12.53 -16.74 33.95
CA PHE A 11 -11.48 -16.47 32.98
C PHE A 11 -10.32 -17.41 33.31
N THR A 12 -10.43 -18.67 32.91
CA THR A 12 -9.23 -19.46 32.68
C THR A 12 -8.46 -18.74 31.61
N ASN A 13 -7.35 -18.13 32.00
CA ASN A 13 -6.29 -17.68 31.12
C ASN A 13 -5.97 -18.81 30.15
N VAL A 14 -6.62 -18.81 28.99
CA VAL A 14 -6.09 -19.51 27.83
C VAL A 14 -4.88 -18.68 27.45
N VAL A 15 -3.76 -19.01 28.08
CA VAL A 15 -2.45 -18.78 27.50
C VAL A 15 -2.49 -19.58 26.21
N VAL A 16 -2.97 -18.93 25.13
CA VAL A 16 -2.65 -19.37 23.79
C VAL A 16 -1.14 -19.29 23.76
N SER A 17 -0.50 -20.45 23.93
CA SER A 17 0.94 -20.60 23.75
C SER A 17 1.23 -19.90 22.43
N ARG A 18 1.91 -18.74 22.51
CA ARG A 18 2.44 -18.05 21.33
C ARG A 18 3.47 -19.02 20.76
N ARG A 19 3.03 -19.96 19.94
CA ARG A 19 3.92 -20.85 19.22
C ARG A 19 4.79 -19.92 18.41
N ALA A 20 6.05 -19.80 18.80
CA ALA A 20 7.02 -19.02 18.04
C ALA A 20 6.97 -19.54 16.60
N LEU A 21 6.79 -18.63 15.64
CA LEU A 21 6.76 -19.01 14.23
C LEU A 21 8.09 -19.68 13.89
N SER A 22 8.03 -20.93 13.45
CA SER A 22 9.22 -21.69 13.09
C SER A 22 9.68 -21.27 11.70
N PRO A 23 10.95 -20.84 11.53
CA PRO A 23 11.48 -20.51 10.22
C PRO A 23 11.64 -21.77 9.35
N ASP A 24 11.38 -21.62 8.06
CA ASP A 24 11.69 -22.63 7.05
C ASP A 24 13.12 -22.43 6.54
N LEU A 25 14.07 -23.07 7.23
CA LEU A 25 15.49 -22.96 6.91
C LEU A 25 15.88 -23.66 5.59
N ALA A 26 15.04 -24.58 5.08
CA ALA A 26 15.34 -25.34 3.86
C ALA A 26 15.29 -24.47 2.60
N ARG A 27 14.45 -23.43 2.57
CA ARG A 27 14.31 -22.50 1.45
C ARG A 27 15.33 -21.35 1.47
N GLY A 28 16.27 -21.40 2.41
CA GLY A 28 17.29 -20.38 2.59
C GLY A 28 16.77 -19.10 3.21
N ALA A 29 17.69 -18.15 3.37
CA ALA A 29 17.48 -16.90 4.09
C ALA A 29 17.79 -15.73 3.16
N TRP A 30 17.01 -14.66 3.22
CA TRP A 30 17.30 -13.42 2.47
C TRP A 30 17.80 -12.32 3.39
N ALA A 31 18.93 -11.70 3.06
CA ALA A 31 19.49 -10.58 3.82
C ALA A 31 19.05 -9.25 3.19
N PRO A 32 18.14 -8.47 3.81
CA PRO A 32 17.72 -7.15 3.31
C PRO A 32 18.84 -6.11 3.28
N TRP A 33 19.85 -6.24 4.15
CA TRP A 33 20.90 -5.25 4.34
C TRP A 33 22.30 -5.89 4.25
N PRO A 34 22.66 -6.52 3.11
CA PRO A 34 23.83 -7.40 3.01
C PRO A 34 25.17 -6.67 3.17
N THR A 35 25.20 -5.35 2.93
CA THR A 35 26.41 -4.52 2.96
C THR A 35 26.67 -3.86 4.32
N ASP A 36 25.70 -3.82 5.23
CA ASP A 36 25.90 -3.21 6.55
C ASP A 36 26.45 -4.25 7.55
N PRO A 37 27.63 -4.03 8.16
CA PRO A 37 28.24 -5.00 9.06
C PRO A 37 27.38 -5.38 10.28
N ARG A 38 26.49 -4.48 10.73
CA ARG A 38 25.60 -4.69 11.88
C ARG A 38 24.27 -5.34 11.48
N CYS A 39 23.82 -5.13 10.24
CA CYS A 39 22.52 -5.57 9.77
C CYS A 39 22.56 -6.81 8.85
N ARG A 40 23.71 -7.15 8.26
CA ARG A 40 23.85 -8.22 7.25
C ARG A 40 23.44 -9.62 7.71
N ASN A 41 23.48 -9.88 9.01
CA ASN A 41 23.09 -11.17 9.59
C ASN A 41 21.60 -11.24 9.96
N LEU A 42 20.86 -10.14 9.84
CA LEU A 42 19.42 -10.10 10.10
C LEU A 42 18.67 -10.51 8.84
N THR A 43 18.31 -11.79 8.76
CA THR A 43 17.70 -12.37 7.57
C THR A 43 16.17 -12.44 7.65
N VAL A 44 15.54 -12.62 6.49
CA VAL A 44 14.11 -12.87 6.31
C VAL A 44 13.93 -14.29 5.79
N HIS A 45 12.94 -15.01 6.31
CA HIS A 45 12.68 -16.40 6.00
C HIS A 45 11.21 -16.65 5.72
N PHE A 46 10.92 -17.77 5.07
CA PHE A 46 9.58 -18.34 5.10
C PHE A 46 9.32 -18.98 6.47
N THR A 47 8.06 -19.27 6.75
CA THR A 47 7.63 -19.99 7.94
C THR A 47 6.71 -21.15 7.56
N HIS A 48 6.09 -21.79 8.54
CA HIS A 48 5.20 -22.92 8.37
C HIS A 48 3.91 -22.72 9.15
N ALA A 49 2.80 -23.16 8.56
CA ALA A 49 1.49 -23.22 9.21
C ALA A 49 0.99 -21.87 9.80
N VAL A 50 1.34 -20.75 9.19
CA VAL A 50 0.75 -19.44 9.54
C VAL A 50 -0.65 -19.34 8.95
N PRO A 51 -1.71 -19.20 9.76
CA PRO A 51 -3.02 -18.97 9.19
C PRO A 51 -3.03 -17.63 8.42
N PRO A 52 -3.60 -17.57 7.20
CA PRO A 52 -3.57 -16.37 6.37
C PRO A 52 -4.16 -15.15 7.08
N ARG A 53 -3.53 -13.99 6.87
CA ARG A 53 -4.00 -12.68 7.32
C ARG A 53 -3.77 -11.68 6.18
N ALA A 54 -4.79 -10.90 5.86
CA ALA A 54 -4.67 -9.88 4.82
C ALA A 54 -3.80 -8.71 5.29
N LEU A 55 -3.02 -8.14 4.38
CA LEU A 55 -2.54 -6.77 4.44
C LEU A 55 -3.35 -5.99 3.41
N ALA A 56 -4.52 -5.52 3.84
CA ALA A 56 -5.50 -4.93 2.95
C ALA A 56 -5.39 -3.41 2.96
N SER A 57 -5.59 -2.76 1.80
CA SER A 57 -5.80 -1.32 1.73
C SER A 57 -6.20 -0.85 0.33
N PHE A 58 -6.64 0.41 0.25
CA PHE A 58 -6.82 1.09 -1.02
C PHE A 58 -5.47 1.18 -1.79
N PRO A 59 -5.43 0.99 -3.12
CA PRO A 59 -4.22 1.18 -3.93
C PRO A 59 -3.53 2.53 -3.66
N GLY A 60 -2.19 2.58 -3.66
CA GLY A 60 -1.48 3.82 -3.30
C GLY A 60 -1.40 4.12 -1.80
N SER A 61 -1.91 3.23 -0.91
CA SER A 61 -1.75 3.36 0.55
C SER A 61 -0.41 2.86 1.11
N GLY A 62 0.52 2.45 0.24
CA GLY A 62 1.89 2.12 0.64
C GLY A 62 2.16 0.65 1.01
N ASN A 63 1.36 -0.32 0.53
CA ASN A 63 1.57 -1.75 0.83
C ASN A 63 2.98 -2.24 0.54
N THR A 64 3.57 -1.87 -0.59
CA THR A 64 4.93 -2.30 -0.95
C THR A 64 5.92 -1.89 0.14
N TRP A 65 5.88 -0.62 0.56
CA TRP A 65 6.72 -0.15 1.66
C TRP A 65 6.39 -0.84 2.99
N ALA A 66 5.11 -0.96 3.34
CA ALA A 66 4.69 -1.63 4.57
C ALA A 66 5.15 -3.09 4.63
N ARG A 67 5.15 -3.81 3.49
CA ARG A 67 5.68 -5.16 3.39
C ARG A 67 7.17 -5.19 3.65
N TYR A 68 7.97 -4.34 3.00
CA TYR A 68 9.40 -4.23 3.28
C TYR A 68 9.68 -3.99 4.77
N LEU A 69 8.93 -3.08 5.40
CA LEU A 69 9.09 -2.78 6.82
C LEU A 69 8.70 -3.97 7.71
N VAL A 70 7.59 -4.68 7.40
CA VAL A 70 7.17 -5.88 8.14
C VAL A 70 8.20 -7.00 7.99
N GLU A 71 8.69 -7.26 6.78
CA GLU A 71 9.70 -8.30 6.54
C GLU A 71 11.00 -7.99 7.29
N GLY A 72 11.47 -6.74 7.24
CA GLY A 72 12.64 -6.30 7.99
C GLY A 72 12.45 -6.44 9.50
N ALA A 73 11.29 -6.04 10.02
CA ALA A 73 11.00 -5.99 11.46
C ALA A 73 10.74 -7.37 12.07
N THR A 74 10.15 -8.29 11.29
CA THR A 74 9.77 -9.63 11.77
C THR A 74 10.77 -10.71 11.37
N GLY A 75 11.54 -10.50 10.30
CA GLY A 75 12.33 -11.56 9.68
C GLY A 75 11.49 -12.61 8.95
N ILE A 76 10.24 -12.30 8.62
CA ILE A 76 9.32 -13.24 7.96
C ILE A 76 8.78 -12.62 6.69
N HIS A 77 8.82 -13.36 5.58
CA HIS A 77 8.32 -12.90 4.29
C HIS A 77 6.83 -12.56 4.31
N THR A 78 6.45 -11.59 3.48
CA THR A 78 5.05 -11.28 3.16
C THR A 78 4.70 -11.76 1.76
N GLY A 79 3.48 -12.23 1.58
CA GLY A 79 2.95 -12.65 0.28
C GLY A 79 1.97 -11.64 -0.30
N SER A 80 1.32 -12.05 -1.37
CA SER A 80 0.35 -11.25 -2.13
C SER A 80 -0.70 -12.18 -2.72
N VAL A 81 -1.95 -11.72 -2.82
CA VAL A 81 -2.99 -12.45 -3.60
C VAL A 81 -2.83 -12.24 -5.11
N TYR A 82 -1.92 -11.35 -5.50
CA TYR A 82 -1.53 -11.06 -6.87
C TYR A 82 -0.09 -11.54 -7.11
N LEU A 83 0.27 -11.78 -8.37
CA LEU A 83 1.66 -12.00 -8.78
C LEU A 83 2.22 -10.74 -9.44
N ASP A 84 3.25 -10.14 -8.85
CA ASP A 84 4.02 -9.03 -9.43
C ASP A 84 5.48 -9.46 -9.64
N GLU A 85 5.86 -9.71 -10.89
CA GLU A 85 7.20 -10.20 -11.25
C GLU A 85 8.31 -9.18 -10.92
N GLU A 86 8.04 -7.88 -11.08
CA GLU A 86 9.01 -6.83 -10.78
C GLU A 86 9.33 -6.80 -9.28
N LEU A 87 8.31 -6.96 -8.42
CA LEU A 87 8.51 -7.08 -6.99
C LEU A 87 9.27 -8.36 -6.62
N SER A 88 8.95 -9.47 -7.28
CA SER A 88 9.63 -10.75 -7.03
C SER A 88 11.13 -10.66 -7.30
N VAL A 89 11.54 -10.06 -8.43
CA VAL A 89 12.95 -9.83 -8.79
C VAL A 89 13.65 -8.90 -7.79
N LYS A 90 12.91 -7.94 -7.21
CA LYS A 90 13.43 -6.95 -6.24
C LYS A 90 13.44 -7.44 -4.79
N GLY A 91 13.20 -8.73 -4.55
CA GLY A 91 13.37 -9.36 -3.23
C GLY A 91 12.08 -9.70 -2.49
N TYR A 92 10.89 -9.39 -3.04
CA TYR A 92 9.61 -9.85 -2.46
C TYR A 92 9.38 -11.32 -2.82
N ARG A 93 10.13 -12.22 -2.17
CA ARG A 93 10.13 -13.65 -2.49
C ARG A 93 8.77 -14.32 -2.28
N GLY A 94 7.96 -13.79 -1.37
CA GLY A 94 6.59 -14.26 -1.13
C GLY A 94 5.59 -14.00 -2.26
N GLU A 95 5.95 -13.23 -3.31
CA GLU A 95 5.09 -13.08 -4.52
C GLU A 95 4.78 -14.40 -5.22
N LYS A 96 5.70 -15.38 -5.12
CA LYS A 96 5.57 -16.68 -5.79
C LYS A 96 4.88 -17.74 -4.92
N GLU A 97 4.56 -17.40 -3.68
CA GLU A 97 3.88 -18.32 -2.77
C GLU A 97 2.37 -18.24 -2.97
N ALA A 98 1.69 -19.39 -2.90
CA ALA A 98 0.23 -19.38 -2.80
C ALA A 98 -0.18 -18.59 -1.54
N TRP A 99 -1.13 -17.67 -1.67
CA TRP A 99 -1.55 -16.78 -0.58
C TRP A 99 -2.01 -17.52 0.70
N ASN A 100 -2.43 -18.79 0.56
CA ASN A 100 -2.91 -19.66 1.63
C ASN A 100 -1.93 -20.78 2.02
N SER A 101 -0.69 -20.79 1.52
CA SER A 101 0.31 -21.82 1.83
C SER A 101 0.74 -21.83 3.30
N GLY A 102 0.51 -20.73 4.02
CA GLY A 102 0.91 -20.54 5.40
C GLY A 102 2.40 -20.31 5.61
N THR A 103 3.11 -19.90 4.55
CA THR A 103 4.57 -19.69 4.57
C THR A 103 4.98 -18.24 4.77
N THR A 104 4.02 -17.31 4.73
CA THR A 104 4.24 -15.86 4.81
C THR A 104 3.27 -15.23 5.81
N ILE A 105 3.68 -14.14 6.46
CA ILE A 105 2.98 -13.58 7.64
C ILE A 105 1.74 -12.75 7.29
N LEU A 106 1.75 -12.09 6.13
CA LEU A 106 0.69 -11.21 5.66
C LEU A 106 0.55 -11.31 4.14
N GLN A 107 -0.67 -11.17 3.63
CA GLN A 107 -1.00 -11.25 2.20
C GLN A 107 -1.53 -9.92 1.68
N LYS A 108 -0.74 -9.23 0.85
CA LYS A 108 -1.19 -7.99 0.19
C LYS A 108 -2.48 -8.22 -0.59
N THR A 109 -3.47 -7.36 -0.40
CA THR A 109 -4.68 -7.31 -1.24
C THR A 109 -5.26 -5.89 -1.31
N HIS A 110 -5.93 -5.57 -2.42
CA HIS A 110 -6.76 -4.38 -2.57
C HIS A 110 -8.26 -4.70 -2.56
N GLU A 111 -8.59 -5.99 -2.42
CA GLU A 111 -9.96 -6.48 -2.41
C GLU A 111 -10.59 -6.28 -1.02
N TYR A 112 -11.89 -6.05 -1.03
CA TYR A 112 -12.68 -5.73 0.16
C TYR A 112 -14.09 -6.33 0.13
N GLN A 113 -14.38 -7.15 -0.86
CA GLN A 113 -15.64 -7.85 -1.04
C GLN A 113 -15.75 -9.00 -0.02
N ASP A 114 -16.98 -9.44 0.23
CA ASP A 114 -17.30 -10.44 1.27
C ASP A 114 -16.58 -11.76 1.05
N GLN A 115 -16.38 -12.14 -0.22
CA GLN A 115 -15.59 -13.31 -0.59
C GLN A 115 -14.16 -13.21 -0.09
N THR A 116 -13.47 -12.09 -0.34
CA THR A 116 -12.08 -11.87 0.13
C THR A 116 -12.02 -11.85 1.65
N ILE A 117 -12.93 -11.15 2.32
CA ILE A 117 -12.97 -11.11 3.79
C ILE A 117 -13.13 -12.52 4.36
N SER A 118 -13.97 -13.35 3.72
CA SER A 118 -14.19 -14.75 4.10
C SER A 118 -12.96 -15.63 3.86
N LEU A 119 -12.23 -15.44 2.75
CA LEU A 119 -10.96 -16.16 2.47
C LEU A 119 -9.92 -15.96 3.59
N PHE A 120 -9.87 -14.76 4.17
CA PHE A 120 -9.00 -14.45 5.30
C PHE A 120 -9.67 -14.67 6.68
N LYS A 121 -10.87 -15.26 6.73
CA LYS A 121 -11.66 -15.46 7.95
C LYS A 121 -11.82 -14.18 8.78
N GLY A 122 -11.90 -13.03 8.11
CA GLY A 122 -12.01 -11.71 8.73
C GLY A 122 -10.73 -11.18 9.39
N ARG A 123 -9.56 -11.81 9.17
CA ARG A 123 -8.27 -11.41 9.76
C ARG A 123 -7.51 -10.47 8.84
N VAL A 124 -7.20 -9.27 9.34
CA VAL A 124 -6.57 -8.23 8.52
C VAL A 124 -5.67 -7.30 9.32
N VAL A 125 -4.58 -6.87 8.71
CA VAL A 125 -3.93 -5.58 8.98
C VAL A 125 -4.42 -4.63 7.89
N LEU A 126 -5.28 -3.69 8.27
CA LEU A 126 -5.85 -2.70 7.36
C LEU A 126 -4.97 -1.46 7.36
N ILE A 127 -4.30 -1.18 6.23
CA ILE A 127 -3.55 0.07 6.07
C ILE A 127 -4.53 1.18 5.71
N ILE A 128 -4.55 2.23 6.53
CA ILE A 128 -5.30 3.46 6.25
C ILE A 128 -4.28 4.58 6.03
N ARG A 129 -4.39 5.24 4.88
CA ARG A 129 -3.57 6.40 4.50
C ARG A 129 -4.49 7.58 4.22
N ASN A 130 -3.98 8.79 4.39
CA ASN A 130 -4.60 10.03 3.94
C ASN A 130 -5.15 9.88 2.50
N PRO A 131 -6.48 9.92 2.29
CA PRO A 131 -7.09 9.67 0.98
C PRO A 131 -6.65 10.66 -0.09
N TYR A 132 -6.34 11.91 0.25
CA TYR A 132 -5.78 12.87 -0.72
C TYR A 132 -4.48 12.33 -1.33
N ARG A 133 -3.57 11.85 -0.47
CA ARG A 133 -2.26 11.35 -0.89
C ARG A 133 -2.34 9.93 -1.48
N ALA A 134 -3.23 9.09 -0.96
CA ALA A 134 -3.42 7.74 -1.47
C ALA A 134 -3.98 7.75 -2.90
N ILE A 135 -5.02 8.56 -3.17
CA ILE A 135 -5.61 8.66 -4.52
C ILE A 135 -4.65 9.33 -5.50
N LEU A 136 -3.97 10.40 -5.10
CA LEU A 136 -2.93 11.03 -5.92
C LEU A 136 -1.78 10.04 -6.24
N SER A 137 -1.37 9.25 -5.25
CA SER A 137 -0.38 8.19 -5.44
C SER A 137 -0.86 7.11 -6.41
N TYR A 138 -2.15 6.78 -6.41
CA TYR A 138 -2.70 5.78 -7.33
C TYR A 138 -2.82 6.31 -8.76
N HIS A 139 -3.21 7.58 -8.92
CA HIS A 139 -3.18 8.26 -10.22
C HIS A 139 -1.78 8.23 -10.84
N ASN A 140 -0.77 8.64 -10.08
CA ASN A 140 0.62 8.62 -10.52
C ASN A 140 1.09 7.19 -10.87
N PHE A 141 0.64 6.18 -10.12
CA PHE A 141 0.91 4.77 -10.45
C PHE A 141 0.32 4.36 -11.80
N ASN A 142 -0.94 4.70 -12.07
CA ASN A 142 -1.59 4.34 -13.34
C ASN A 142 -0.94 5.02 -14.54
N ALA A 143 -0.42 6.24 -14.36
CA ALA A 143 0.19 7.01 -15.44
C ALA A 143 1.69 6.71 -15.65
N GLY A 144 2.44 6.40 -14.59
CA GLY A 144 3.90 6.29 -14.62
C GLY A 144 4.48 5.06 -13.91
N GLY A 145 3.66 4.09 -13.53
CA GLY A 145 4.10 2.86 -12.85
C GLY A 145 4.51 3.06 -11.39
N HIS A 146 5.22 2.08 -10.82
CA HIS A 146 5.55 2.04 -9.37
C HIS A 146 6.23 3.31 -8.85
N ARG A 147 7.02 4.01 -9.69
CA ARG A 147 7.78 5.22 -9.31
C ARG A 147 7.43 6.50 -10.08
N GLY A 148 6.70 6.43 -11.18
CA GLY A 148 6.45 7.60 -12.03
C GLY A 148 5.33 8.52 -11.54
N HIS A 149 5.16 9.61 -12.28
CA HIS A 149 4.16 10.66 -12.05
C HIS A 149 3.24 10.78 -13.27
N GLY A 150 1.96 11.08 -13.03
CA GLY A 150 1.05 11.46 -14.11
C GLY A 150 1.31 12.88 -14.58
N SER A 151 0.89 13.19 -15.82
CA SER A 151 1.07 14.52 -16.39
C SER A 151 0.32 15.54 -15.56
N VAL A 152 0.93 16.70 -15.37
CA VAL A 152 0.30 17.85 -14.72
C VAL A 152 -1.00 18.24 -15.42
N THR A 153 -1.09 18.03 -16.74
CA THR A 153 -2.28 18.35 -17.53
C THR A 153 -3.50 17.57 -17.09
N ASP A 154 -3.34 16.36 -16.54
CA ASP A 154 -4.44 15.51 -16.09
C ASP A 154 -5.26 16.18 -14.98
N TYR A 155 -4.59 16.90 -14.07
CA TYR A 155 -5.24 17.59 -12.94
C TYR A 155 -6.07 18.80 -13.35
N ARG A 156 -5.92 19.28 -14.59
CA ARG A 156 -6.71 20.39 -15.15
C ARG A 156 -8.01 19.91 -15.81
N ARG A 157 -8.10 18.61 -16.12
CA ARG A 157 -9.21 18.01 -16.86
C ARG A 157 -10.43 17.77 -15.96
N ARG A 158 -11.64 17.74 -16.52
CA ARG A 158 -12.88 17.51 -15.76
C ARG A 158 -12.94 16.08 -15.20
N GLU A 159 -12.33 15.16 -15.94
CA GLU A 159 -12.16 13.74 -15.67
C GLU A 159 -11.43 13.51 -14.35
N TRP A 160 -10.53 14.41 -13.94
CA TRP A 160 -9.87 14.34 -12.64
C TRP A 160 -10.85 14.37 -11.47
N ILE A 161 -11.90 15.20 -11.55
CA ILE A 161 -12.93 15.28 -10.50
C ILE A 161 -13.73 13.98 -10.44
N MET A 162 -14.08 13.41 -11.60
CA MET A 162 -14.77 12.13 -11.68
C MET A 162 -13.90 10.99 -11.14
N PHE A 163 -12.63 10.93 -11.54
CA PHE A 163 -11.64 9.99 -11.04
C PHE A 163 -11.55 10.07 -9.52
N MET A 164 -11.35 11.27 -8.95
CA MET A 164 -11.26 11.47 -7.52
C MET A 164 -12.51 11.00 -6.78
N ARG A 165 -13.71 11.27 -7.30
CA ARG A 165 -14.97 10.79 -6.70
C ARG A 165 -15.05 9.26 -6.70
N MET A 166 -14.73 8.62 -7.82
CA MET A 166 -14.73 7.16 -7.94
C MET A 166 -13.71 6.52 -7.00
N GLN A 167 -12.49 7.06 -6.96
CA GLN A 167 -11.43 6.53 -6.10
C GLN A 167 -11.69 6.81 -4.61
N LEU A 168 -12.30 7.95 -4.27
CA LEU A 168 -12.74 8.22 -2.90
C LEU A 168 -13.80 7.22 -2.44
N ARG A 169 -14.77 6.89 -3.32
CA ARG A 169 -15.75 5.83 -3.04
C ARG A 169 -15.05 4.49 -2.79
N ARG A 170 -14.07 4.12 -3.63
CA ARG A 170 -13.30 2.89 -3.44
C ARG A 170 -12.51 2.88 -2.13
N TRP A 171 -11.81 3.97 -1.81
CA TRP A 171 -11.08 4.13 -0.54
C TRP A 171 -12.01 3.95 0.67
N LEU A 172 -13.16 4.63 0.63
CA LEU A 172 -14.16 4.55 1.68
C LEU A 172 -14.69 3.12 1.82
N LEU A 173 -15.12 2.49 0.72
CA LEU A 173 -15.64 1.13 0.74
C LEU A 173 -14.62 0.10 1.24
N THR A 174 -13.34 0.24 0.87
CA THR A 174 -12.27 -0.62 1.39
C THR A 174 -12.18 -0.52 2.90
N ALA A 175 -12.14 0.70 3.46
CA ALA A 175 -12.09 0.89 4.90
C ALA A 175 -13.35 0.35 5.59
N LEU A 176 -14.55 0.70 5.08
CA LEU A 176 -15.82 0.32 5.69
C LEU A 176 -16.03 -1.19 5.72
N GLN A 177 -15.72 -1.90 4.63
CA GLN A 177 -16.00 -3.33 4.55
C GLN A 177 -15.11 -4.12 5.50
N TRP A 178 -13.80 -3.86 5.52
CA TRP A 178 -12.90 -4.48 6.48
C TRP A 178 -13.21 -4.07 7.92
N LEU A 179 -13.50 -2.80 8.19
CA LEU A 179 -13.88 -2.33 9.52
C LEU A 179 -15.27 -2.79 9.95
N THR A 180 -16.17 -3.23 9.09
CA THR A 180 -17.50 -3.68 9.51
C THR A 180 -17.55 -5.20 9.61
N LYS A 181 -17.00 -5.90 8.63
CA LYS A 181 -17.14 -7.35 8.47
C LYS A 181 -15.91 -8.14 8.96
N GLY A 182 -14.77 -7.48 9.16
CA GLY A 182 -13.59 -8.09 9.76
C GLY A 182 -13.79 -8.45 11.23
N SER A 183 -13.51 -9.70 11.58
CA SER A 183 -13.58 -10.24 12.94
C SER A 183 -12.33 -9.94 13.76
N ASP A 184 -11.16 -9.86 13.11
CA ASP A 184 -9.85 -9.60 13.71
C ASP A 184 -9.14 -8.53 12.86
N VAL A 185 -9.42 -7.27 13.20
CA VAL A 185 -8.95 -6.09 12.47
C VAL A 185 -7.88 -5.38 13.28
N GLN A 186 -6.68 -5.31 12.72
CA GLN A 186 -5.61 -4.44 13.17
C GLN A 186 -5.49 -3.28 12.19
N VAL A 187 -5.22 -2.07 12.68
CA VAL A 187 -5.15 -0.87 11.83
C VAL A 187 -3.74 -0.33 11.85
N LEU A 188 -3.19 -0.11 10.66
CA LEU A 188 -1.89 0.51 10.45
C LEU A 188 -2.09 1.85 9.73
N HIS A 189 -1.85 2.95 10.43
CA HIS A 189 -1.90 4.27 9.81
C HIS A 189 -0.57 4.58 9.11
N TYR A 190 -0.61 4.79 7.80
CA TYR A 190 0.59 5.03 6.99
C TYR A 190 1.42 6.22 7.51
N GLU A 191 0.75 7.30 7.91
CA GLU A 191 1.41 8.51 8.40
C GLU A 191 2.20 8.27 9.69
N LEU A 192 1.82 7.28 10.51
CA LEU A 192 2.59 6.93 11.72
C LEU A 192 3.90 6.22 11.37
N LEU A 193 3.94 5.43 10.29
CA LEU A 193 5.19 4.84 9.80
C LEU A 193 6.18 5.92 9.33
N GLN A 194 5.66 7.03 8.77
CA GLN A 194 6.49 8.15 8.36
C GLN A 194 6.95 9.02 9.54
N HIS A 195 6.08 9.19 10.53
CA HIS A 195 6.34 10.09 11.66
C HIS A 195 7.19 9.44 12.76
N ASN A 196 6.88 8.21 13.16
CA ASN A 196 7.65 7.46 14.15
C ASN A 196 7.65 5.97 13.79
N LEU A 197 8.60 5.60 12.93
CA LEU A 197 8.72 4.26 12.37
C LEU A 197 8.84 3.19 13.45
N THR A 198 9.74 3.37 14.41
CA THR A 198 10.04 2.39 15.46
C THR A 198 8.83 2.12 16.34
N ALA A 199 8.11 3.16 16.78
CA ALA A 199 6.91 2.98 17.58
C ALA A 199 5.78 2.28 16.78
N ALA A 200 5.56 2.71 15.54
CA ALA A 200 4.54 2.13 14.68
C ALA A 200 4.80 0.65 14.37
N LEU A 201 6.05 0.28 14.06
CA LEU A 201 6.42 -1.10 13.80
C LEU A 201 6.43 -1.96 15.06
N THR A 202 6.88 -1.42 16.20
CA THR A 202 6.79 -2.13 17.48
C THR A 202 5.33 -2.49 17.78
N SER A 203 4.41 -1.54 17.64
CA SER A 203 2.97 -1.78 17.82
C SER A 203 2.44 -2.83 16.85
N LEU A 204 2.78 -2.74 15.56
CA LEU A 204 2.34 -3.71 14.56
C LEU A 204 2.85 -5.14 14.85
N VAL A 205 4.16 -5.31 15.06
CA VAL A 205 4.79 -6.61 15.30
C VAL A 205 4.26 -7.26 16.57
N THR A 206 4.11 -6.49 17.64
CA THR A 206 3.55 -6.99 18.91
C THR A 206 2.09 -7.40 18.78
N THR A 207 1.28 -6.67 18.00
CA THR A 207 -0.12 -7.01 17.72
C THR A 207 -0.24 -8.24 16.81
N LEU A 208 0.76 -8.51 15.97
CA LEU A 208 0.89 -9.78 15.24
C LEU A 208 1.32 -10.95 16.14
N GLY A 209 1.55 -10.71 17.44
CA GLY A 209 1.92 -11.73 18.42
C GLY A 209 3.41 -12.02 18.48
N LEU A 210 4.25 -11.25 17.78
CA LEU A 210 5.69 -11.45 17.69
C LEU A 210 6.46 -10.50 18.62
N PRO A 211 7.67 -10.88 19.08
CA PRO A 211 8.54 -9.97 19.81
C PRO A 211 9.08 -8.89 18.86
N ALA A 212 9.11 -7.64 19.33
CA ALA A 212 9.78 -6.57 18.61
C ALA A 212 11.30 -6.68 18.82
N ASP A 213 12.05 -6.90 17.74
CA ASP A 213 13.52 -6.99 17.77
C ASP A 213 14.14 -5.60 17.58
N THR A 214 14.74 -5.07 18.64
CA THR A 214 15.36 -3.75 18.64
C THR A 214 16.46 -3.60 17.58
N HIS A 215 17.24 -4.66 17.29
CA HIS A 215 18.30 -4.59 16.28
C HIS A 215 17.71 -4.45 14.87
N ARG A 216 16.63 -5.18 14.58
CA ARG A 216 15.89 -5.04 13.30
C ARG A 216 15.30 -3.65 13.15
N LEU A 217 14.71 -3.11 14.22
CA LEU A 217 14.13 -1.77 14.21
C LEU A 217 15.20 -0.68 13.99
N GLN A 218 16.37 -0.79 14.62
CA GLN A 218 17.50 0.12 14.39
C GLN A 218 18.01 0.08 12.94
N CYS A 219 18.10 -1.11 12.35
CA CYS A 219 18.46 -1.26 10.94
C CYS A 219 17.40 -0.64 10.02
N LEU A 220 16.12 -0.80 10.35
CA LEU A 220 15.03 -0.17 9.60
C LEU A 220 15.01 1.35 9.73
N GLU A 221 15.34 1.94 10.88
CA GLU A 221 15.47 3.40 10.99
C GLU A 221 16.50 3.94 9.99
N LYS A 222 17.65 3.26 9.86
CA LYS A 222 18.71 3.62 8.91
C LYS A 222 18.33 3.34 7.45
N TYR A 223 17.67 2.21 7.19
CA TYR A 223 17.34 1.72 5.86
C TYR A 223 15.84 1.71 5.61
N ASN A 224 15.14 2.80 5.97
CA ASN A 224 13.68 2.87 5.83
C ASN A 224 13.22 3.12 4.39
N SER A 225 14.10 3.65 3.55
CA SER A 225 13.84 3.91 2.13
C SER A 225 13.91 2.59 1.36
N GLY A 226 12.79 1.85 1.32
CA GLY A 226 12.67 0.73 0.40
C GLY A 226 12.85 1.19 -1.05
N SER A 227 13.05 0.28 -2.00
CA SER A 227 13.33 0.60 -3.42
C SER A 227 12.19 1.29 -4.20
N PHE A 228 11.09 1.67 -3.54
CA PHE A 228 9.82 2.12 -4.14
C PHE A 228 9.30 3.44 -3.56
N GLN A 229 10.15 4.21 -2.87
CA GLN A 229 9.79 5.56 -2.44
C GLN A 229 9.73 6.48 -3.66
N ARG A 230 8.62 7.24 -3.80
CA ARG A 230 8.51 8.29 -4.83
C ARG A 230 9.11 9.58 -4.31
N GLU A 231 9.78 10.30 -5.19
CA GLU A 231 10.33 11.62 -4.89
C GLU A 231 9.23 12.69 -4.80
N GLN A 232 9.62 13.89 -4.37
CA GLN A 232 8.74 15.05 -4.32
C GLN A 232 8.27 15.43 -5.73
N GLN A 233 6.99 15.75 -5.86
CA GLN A 233 6.37 16.09 -7.15
C GLN A 233 6.23 17.61 -7.29
N PHE A 234 6.58 18.12 -8.46
CA PHE A 234 6.38 19.50 -8.86
C PHE A 234 4.99 19.69 -9.48
N PHE A 235 4.35 20.81 -9.16
CA PHE A 235 3.07 21.23 -9.75
C PHE A 235 3.12 22.72 -10.08
N PRO A 236 2.43 23.17 -11.15
CA PRO A 236 2.21 24.59 -11.37
C PRO A 236 1.46 25.21 -10.19
N ALA A 237 1.81 26.45 -9.86
CA ALA A 237 1.19 27.20 -8.76
C ALA A 237 -0.33 27.40 -8.96
N ASP A 238 -0.79 27.51 -10.21
CA ASP A 238 -2.18 27.74 -10.59
C ASP A 238 -3.04 26.46 -10.60
N VAL A 239 -2.44 25.27 -10.58
CA VAL A 239 -3.18 24.00 -10.57
C VAL A 239 -3.83 23.73 -9.21
N LYS A 240 -5.16 23.72 -9.19
CA LYS A 240 -5.94 23.29 -8.03
C LYS A 240 -6.17 21.78 -8.06
N ILE A 241 -5.22 21.01 -7.51
CA ILE A 241 -5.29 19.55 -7.42
C ILE A 241 -6.57 19.09 -6.71
N PHE A 242 -7.01 19.79 -5.66
CA PHE A 242 -8.24 19.46 -4.94
C PHE A 242 -9.15 20.68 -4.82
N PRO A 243 -10.13 20.84 -5.72
CA PRO A 243 -11.17 21.86 -5.61
C PRO A 243 -11.97 21.77 -4.30
N SER A 244 -12.54 22.88 -3.85
CA SER A 244 -13.13 22.99 -2.49
C SER A 244 -14.28 22.01 -2.22
N ASP A 245 -15.10 21.73 -3.22
CA ASP A 245 -16.20 20.77 -3.19
C ASP A 245 -15.69 19.34 -3.04
N LEU A 246 -14.62 18.98 -3.74
CA LEU A 246 -13.96 17.70 -3.58
C LEU A 246 -13.33 17.57 -2.20
N ARG A 247 -12.67 18.62 -1.69
CA ARG A 247 -12.10 18.61 -0.33
C ARG A 247 -13.17 18.32 0.73
N ARG A 248 -14.34 18.97 0.65
CA ARG A 248 -15.47 18.70 1.55
C ARG A 248 -15.97 17.26 1.51
N LEU A 249 -15.86 16.57 0.36
CA LEU A 249 -16.22 15.16 0.25
C LEU A 249 -15.18 14.27 0.93
N VAL A 250 -13.90 14.53 0.68
CA VAL A 250 -12.79 13.75 1.25
C VAL A 250 -12.73 13.92 2.77
N ASP A 251 -12.85 15.14 3.29
CA ASP A 251 -12.83 15.44 4.72
C ASP A 251 -13.99 14.72 5.45
N ARG A 252 -15.19 14.69 4.86
CA ARG A 252 -16.32 13.93 5.39
C ARG A 252 -16.07 12.42 5.41
N ALA A 253 -15.43 11.88 4.38
CA ALA A 253 -15.07 10.46 4.34
C ALA A 253 -14.06 10.10 5.44
N ILE A 254 -13.06 10.96 5.67
CA ILE A 254 -12.08 10.82 6.77
C ILE A 254 -12.80 10.78 8.11
N LEU A 255 -13.69 11.76 8.37
CA LEU A 255 -14.47 11.81 9.61
C LEU A 255 -15.33 10.57 9.81
N TYR A 256 -15.96 10.07 8.74
CA TYR A 256 -16.79 8.87 8.80
C TYR A 256 -15.98 7.63 9.19
N VAL A 257 -14.83 7.40 8.53
CA VAL A 257 -13.93 6.27 8.87
C VAL A 257 -13.38 6.42 10.28
N ASN A 258 -12.99 7.64 10.69
CA ASN A 258 -12.48 7.90 12.04
C ASN A 258 -13.53 7.62 13.13
N ASN A 259 -14.80 7.98 12.88
CA ASN A 259 -15.90 7.64 13.78
C ASN A 259 -16.11 6.12 13.88
N LEU A 260 -15.99 5.38 12.78
CA LEU A 260 -16.10 3.93 12.80
C LEU A 260 -14.95 3.27 13.59
N LEU A 261 -13.71 3.76 13.44
CA LEU A 261 -12.57 3.33 14.23
C LEU A 261 -12.82 3.55 15.73
N MET A 262 -13.34 4.73 16.10
CA MET A 262 -13.70 5.06 17.48
C MET A 262 -14.74 4.08 18.04
N LYS A 263 -15.82 3.81 17.30
CA LYS A 263 -16.86 2.85 17.71
C LYS A 263 -16.30 1.44 17.91
N ARG A 264 -15.30 1.04 17.12
CA ARG A 264 -14.61 -0.25 17.24
C ARG A 264 -13.47 -0.26 18.26
N LYS A 265 -13.21 0.86 18.95
CA LYS A 265 -12.08 1.01 19.89
C LYS A 265 -10.73 0.69 19.22
N LEU A 266 -10.60 1.02 17.94
CA LEU A 266 -9.37 0.89 17.16
C LEU A 266 -8.60 2.21 17.15
N PRO A 267 -7.28 2.20 16.86
CA PRO A 267 -6.49 3.43 16.76
C PRO A 267 -7.12 4.44 15.80
N LEU A 268 -7.37 5.65 16.28
CA LEU A 268 -7.94 6.74 15.49
C LEU A 268 -6.96 7.21 14.41
N MET A 269 -7.49 7.81 13.35
CA MET A 269 -6.69 8.36 12.27
C MET A 269 -5.86 9.55 12.78
N PRO A 270 -4.56 9.64 12.45
CA PRO A 270 -3.71 10.76 12.84
C PRO A 270 -3.97 11.98 11.94
N ILE A 271 -5.18 12.53 11.99
CA ILE A 271 -5.65 13.60 11.09
C ILE A 271 -4.79 14.87 11.14
N HIS A 272 -4.05 15.09 12.23
CA HIS A 272 -3.08 16.19 12.36
C HIS A 272 -1.86 16.03 11.42
N LEU A 273 -1.58 14.82 10.94
CA LEU A 273 -0.55 14.53 9.94
C LEU A 273 -1.08 14.56 8.50
N TYR A 274 -2.38 14.79 8.30
CA TYR A 274 -3.00 14.69 6.98
C TYR A 274 -2.87 16.02 6.22
N GLU A 275 -1.95 16.05 5.26
CA GLU A 275 -1.91 17.10 4.23
C GLU A 275 -3.29 17.25 3.55
N PHE A 276 -3.64 18.48 3.18
CA PHE A 276 -4.92 18.89 2.59
C PHE A 276 -6.17 18.77 3.47
N TYR A 277 -6.15 18.02 4.55
CA TYR A 277 -7.29 17.91 5.44
C TYR A 277 -7.57 19.24 6.16
N ASN A 278 -8.85 19.65 6.20
CA ASN A 278 -9.29 20.88 6.86
C ASN A 278 -8.48 22.13 6.47
N GLY A 279 -8.12 22.24 5.19
CA GLY A 279 -7.38 23.42 4.71
C GLY A 279 -5.86 23.32 4.81
N SER A 280 -5.28 22.28 5.42
CA SER A 280 -3.82 22.19 5.63
C SER A 280 -3.00 22.23 4.33
N VAL A 281 -1.80 22.80 4.43
CA VAL A 281 -0.86 22.98 3.30
C VAL A 281 -0.05 21.70 3.08
N PRO A 282 0.15 21.24 1.84
CA PRO A 282 1.03 20.10 1.58
C PRO A 282 2.50 20.46 1.83
N GLN A 283 3.23 19.59 2.52
CA GLN A 283 4.67 19.75 2.77
C GLN A 283 5.51 19.10 1.65
N SER A 284 4.95 18.09 0.99
CA SER A 284 5.66 17.25 0.02
C SER A 284 5.44 17.61 -1.46
N ILE A 285 4.68 18.68 -1.74
CA ILE A 285 4.44 19.19 -3.10
C ILE A 285 5.18 20.51 -3.28
N ILE A 286 6.05 20.59 -4.29
CA ILE A 286 6.73 21.83 -4.66
C ILE A 286 5.87 22.57 -5.69
N ARG A 287 5.46 23.79 -5.35
CA ARG A 287 4.74 24.67 -6.28
C ARG A 287 5.73 25.46 -7.12
N HIS A 288 5.63 25.33 -8.44
CA HIS A 288 6.44 26.07 -9.40
C HIS A 288 5.60 27.17 -10.05
N THR A 289 6.06 28.42 -9.94
CA THR A 289 5.40 29.57 -10.60
C THR A 289 5.87 29.66 -12.04
N CYS A 290 4.94 29.63 -12.99
CA CYS A 290 5.26 29.78 -14.41
C CYS A 290 5.77 31.21 -14.69
N GLN A 291 6.82 31.34 -15.50
CA GLN A 291 7.29 32.65 -15.97
C GLN A 291 6.23 33.29 -16.89
N THR A 292 6.12 34.62 -16.87
CA THR A 292 5.07 35.37 -17.58
C THR A 292 5.14 35.27 -19.10
N ASN A 293 6.29 34.87 -19.65
CA ASN A 293 6.53 34.68 -21.08
C ASN A 293 6.21 33.26 -21.58
N LEU A 294 5.88 32.31 -20.70
CA LEU A 294 5.53 30.94 -21.08
C LEU A 294 4.01 30.79 -21.22
N SER A 295 3.56 30.15 -22.29
CA SER A 295 2.18 29.67 -22.36
C SER A 295 1.93 28.58 -21.31
N GLN A 296 0.65 28.37 -20.95
CA GLN A 296 0.28 27.34 -19.98
C GLN A 296 0.79 25.95 -20.38
N THR A 297 0.66 25.59 -21.67
CA THR A 297 1.13 24.32 -22.21
C THR A 297 2.65 24.17 -22.11
N GLN A 298 3.39 25.25 -22.36
CA GLN A 298 4.86 25.25 -22.20
C GLN A 298 5.27 25.08 -20.73
N CYS A 299 4.55 25.71 -19.80
CA CYS A 299 4.83 25.54 -18.37
C CYS A 299 4.50 24.13 -17.88
N ASP A 300 3.35 23.56 -18.29
CA ASP A 300 2.97 22.20 -17.92
C ASP A 300 4.02 21.19 -18.45
N ALA A 301 4.51 21.37 -19.69
CA ALA A 301 5.56 20.53 -20.27
C ALA A 301 6.90 20.63 -19.53
N LEU A 302 7.29 21.84 -19.10
CA LEU A 302 8.50 22.06 -18.29
C LEU A 302 8.42 21.31 -16.96
N ILE A 303 7.27 21.37 -16.28
CA ILE A 303 7.10 20.73 -14.97
C ILE A 303 7.02 19.21 -15.11
N ASP A 304 6.36 18.71 -16.15
CA ASP A 304 6.40 17.28 -16.48
C ASP A 304 7.84 16.80 -16.73
N ASP A 305 8.69 17.64 -17.35
CA ASP A 305 10.11 17.34 -17.51
C ASP A 305 10.85 17.28 -16.17
N MET A 306 10.68 18.29 -15.30
CA MET A 306 11.27 18.29 -13.96
C MET A 306 10.90 17.03 -13.14
N ASN A 307 9.66 16.57 -13.26
CA ASN A 307 9.18 15.35 -12.62
C ASN A 307 9.81 14.07 -13.21
N ARG A 308 10.20 14.09 -14.51
CA ARG A 308 10.95 13.00 -15.14
C ARG A 308 12.43 13.01 -14.75
N THR A 309 13.12 14.15 -14.87
CA THR A 309 14.58 14.22 -14.69
C THR A 309 15.02 13.83 -13.28
N ARG A 310 14.19 14.15 -12.27
CA ARG A 310 14.46 13.73 -10.88
C ARG A 310 14.33 12.23 -10.64
N ALA A 311 13.41 11.56 -11.32
CA ALA A 311 13.28 10.10 -11.22
C ALA A 311 14.56 9.34 -11.65
N PHE A 312 15.50 9.99 -12.35
CA PHE A 312 16.76 9.42 -12.83
C PHE A 312 18.00 9.80 -12.00
N GLN A 313 17.90 10.60 -10.93
CA GLN A 313 19.08 11.11 -10.18
C GLN A 313 19.68 10.12 -9.15
N HIS A 314 19.12 8.92 -8.98
CA HIS A 314 19.73 7.87 -8.16
C HIS A 314 20.46 6.83 -9.04
N PRO A 315 21.74 6.53 -8.78
CA PRO A 315 22.52 5.62 -9.62
C PRO A 315 21.96 4.20 -9.57
N PHE A 316 21.54 3.72 -10.74
CA PHE A 316 21.41 2.33 -11.18
C PHE A 316 20.95 1.27 -10.17
N ILE A 317 19.68 0.91 -10.26
CA ILE A 317 19.32 -0.51 -10.49
C ILE A 317 18.66 -0.50 -11.86
N LEU A 318 19.38 -1.07 -12.85
CA LEU A 318 18.91 -1.34 -14.21
C LEU A 318 17.44 -1.74 -14.14
N SER A 319 16.58 -1.05 -14.88
CA SER A 319 15.19 -1.46 -14.94
C SER A 319 15.13 -2.88 -15.52
N ALA A 320 14.11 -3.67 -15.17
CA ALA A 320 13.92 -4.98 -15.81
C ALA A 320 13.81 -4.84 -17.35
N HIS A 321 13.40 -3.66 -17.83
CA HIS A 321 13.38 -3.30 -19.23
C HIS A 321 14.80 -3.16 -19.82
N ASP A 322 15.74 -2.54 -19.12
CA ASP A 322 17.14 -2.43 -19.55
C ASP A 322 17.87 -3.79 -19.50
N TYR A 323 17.57 -4.61 -18.47
CA TYR A 323 18.09 -5.98 -18.38
C TYR A 323 17.52 -6.89 -19.49
N LEU A 324 16.22 -6.80 -19.79
CA LEU A 324 15.63 -7.51 -20.92
C LEU A 324 16.18 -7.00 -22.26
N ASN A 325 16.37 -5.69 -22.42
CA ASN A 325 16.94 -5.13 -23.64
C ASN A 325 18.40 -5.54 -23.82
N ASP A 326 19.21 -5.64 -22.76
CA ASP A 326 20.56 -6.20 -22.84
C ASP A 326 20.55 -7.71 -23.16
N LEU A 327 19.57 -8.46 -22.65
CA LEU A 327 19.37 -9.88 -23.01
C LEU A 327 18.92 -10.05 -24.46
N ILE A 328 18.04 -9.19 -24.95
CA ILE A 328 17.50 -9.22 -26.32
C ILE A 328 18.54 -8.72 -27.32
N ASN A 329 19.36 -7.72 -26.94
CA ASN A 329 20.40 -7.15 -27.81
C ASN A 329 21.73 -7.93 -27.73
N GLY A 330 21.93 -8.75 -26.70
CA GLY A 330 23.11 -9.61 -26.51
C GLY A 330 23.02 -11.00 -27.14
N VAL A 331 21.84 -11.40 -27.64
CA VAL A 331 21.67 -12.62 -28.43
C VAL A 331 21.56 -12.22 -29.89
N GLY A 332 22.54 -12.67 -30.68
CA GLY A 332 22.61 -12.39 -32.10
C GLY A 332 21.27 -12.58 -32.81
N ARG A 333 20.96 -11.67 -33.74
CA ARG A 333 19.87 -11.80 -34.70
C ARG A 333 20.08 -13.08 -35.50
N ASP A 334 19.54 -14.18 -35.01
CA ASP A 334 19.10 -15.34 -35.79
C ASP A 334 18.26 -16.21 -34.85
N HIS A 335 17.01 -16.47 -35.27
CA HIS A 335 16.01 -17.33 -34.62
C HIS A 335 15.13 -16.72 -33.52
N LEU A 336 14.18 -15.87 -33.93
CA LEU A 336 12.80 -15.91 -33.41
C LEU A 336 11.82 -15.54 -34.53
N GLN A 337 11.69 -16.42 -35.53
CA GLN A 337 10.43 -16.52 -36.27
C GLN A 337 9.46 -17.38 -35.45
N GLY A 338 8.31 -16.84 -35.09
CA GLY A 338 7.16 -17.66 -34.70
C GLY A 338 6.81 -17.66 -33.21
N ILE A 339 6.48 -16.51 -32.62
CA ILE A 339 5.50 -16.45 -31.53
C ILE A 339 4.47 -15.38 -31.89
N LYS A 340 3.29 -15.83 -32.35
CA LYS A 340 2.11 -14.98 -32.48
C LYS A 340 1.58 -14.71 -31.07
N LEU A 341 1.70 -13.47 -30.59
CA LEU A 341 0.88 -12.98 -29.49
C LEU A 341 -0.54 -12.78 -30.04
N SER A 342 -1.48 -13.62 -29.61
CA SER A 342 -2.88 -13.50 -29.96
C SER A 342 -3.61 -12.55 -28.99
N ALA A 343 -4.32 -11.59 -29.60
CA ALA A 343 -5.41 -10.74 -29.10
C ALA A 343 -5.06 -9.28 -28.72
N PRO A 344 -5.79 -8.26 -29.26
CA PRO A 344 -5.59 -6.84 -28.96
C PRO A 344 -6.20 -6.41 -27.62
N VAL A 345 -5.58 -5.40 -27.00
CA VAL A 345 -6.07 -4.67 -25.83
C VAL A 345 -7.08 -3.62 -26.30
N GLU A 346 -8.31 -4.04 -26.57
CA GLU A 346 -9.45 -3.15 -26.83
C GLU A 346 -10.72 -3.97 -26.55
N ASP A 347 -11.12 -4.08 -25.27
CA ASP A 347 -12.50 -4.38 -24.81
C ASP A 347 -12.59 -4.57 -23.28
N LEU A 348 -12.21 -3.56 -22.51
CA LEU A 348 -12.44 -3.53 -21.05
C LEU A 348 -13.22 -2.29 -20.56
N PHE A 349 -13.83 -1.54 -21.48
CA PHE A 349 -14.61 -0.34 -21.18
C PHE A 349 -16.09 -0.44 -21.58
N THR A 350 -16.73 -1.59 -21.42
CA THR A 350 -18.20 -1.70 -21.62
C THR A 350 -18.79 -2.81 -20.74
N SER A 351 -19.03 -2.51 -19.46
CA SER A 351 -20.15 -3.05 -18.66
C SER A 351 -20.01 -2.66 -17.18
N ALA A 352 -20.55 -1.50 -16.82
CA ALA A 352 -20.98 -1.25 -15.45
C ALA A 352 -22.49 -1.49 -15.39
N PRO A 353 -23.03 -2.39 -14.54
CA PRO A 353 -24.47 -2.49 -14.37
C PRO A 353 -24.99 -1.25 -13.63
N GLU A 354 -26.02 -0.63 -14.21
CA GLU A 354 -26.82 0.41 -13.58
C GLU A 354 -27.47 -0.16 -12.30
N PHE A 355 -27.25 0.50 -11.16
CA PHE A 355 -28.02 0.24 -9.95
C PHE A 355 -29.10 1.30 -9.82
N GLU A 356 -30.35 0.88 -10.05
CA GLU A 356 -31.55 1.64 -9.74
C GLU A 356 -31.57 2.04 -8.26
N VAL A 357 -31.73 3.35 -8.03
CA VAL A 357 -31.98 3.90 -6.70
C VAL A 357 -33.47 3.77 -6.43
N ASN A 358 -33.85 2.73 -5.70
CA ASN A 358 -35.23 2.58 -5.25
C ASN A 358 -35.48 3.55 -4.09
N SER A 359 -36.37 4.53 -4.33
CA SER A 359 -36.66 5.65 -3.46
C SER A 359 -38.01 5.45 -2.77
N GLN A 360 -38.05 4.65 -1.71
CA GLN A 360 -39.20 4.64 -0.79
C GLN A 360 -38.78 4.33 0.64
N LEU A 361 -38.58 5.39 1.43
CA LEU A 361 -38.88 5.43 2.86
C LEU A 361 -39.30 6.88 3.18
N ARG A 362 -40.61 7.10 3.26
CA ARG A 362 -41.22 8.17 4.05
C ARG A 362 -41.45 7.64 5.46
#